data_AF-A0A962MML6-F1
#
_entry.id   AF-A0A962MML6-F1
#
_cell.length_a   1.000
_cell.length_b   1.000
_cell.length_c   1.000
_cell.angle_alpha   90.00
_cell.angle_beta   90.00
_cell.angle_gamma   90.00
#
_symmetry.space_group_name_H-M   'P 1'
#
loop_
_entity.id
_entity.type
_entity.pdbx_description
1 polymer ?
#
loop_
_entity_poly.entity_id
_entity_poly.type
_entity_poly.pdbx_seq_one_letter_code
_entity_poly.pdbx_strand_id
1 'polypeptide(L)'
;RNLRVWLEPLGIEVAWLTGRLTGKARRLALERLASGAVQVAVGTHALFQEAVVFAELALAIVDEQHRFGVHQRLALREKGRVDGRCPHQLIMTATPIPRTLAMSAYADLDTSTIDELPPGRLPVTTVAAPDSRRDEVIERIRRACRDGRQAYWVCPLIEESEALQCQAATVTAEYLAERLPELRIGLAHG
;
A
#
# COMPACT_ATOMS: atom_id res chain seq x y z
N ARG A 1 7.01 -9.50 -6.66
CA ARG A 1 7.97 -9.68 -7.79
C ARG A 1 8.79 -8.41 -7.86
N ASN A 2 10.07 -8.53 -7.56
CA ASN A 2 10.90 -7.49 -6.93
C ASN A 2 11.65 -6.67 -8.01
N LEU A 3 11.70 -5.34 -7.90
CA LEU A 3 12.41 -4.42 -8.81
C LEU A 3 13.83 -4.88 -9.17
N ARG A 4 14.48 -5.60 -8.25
CA ARG A 4 15.74 -6.31 -8.46
C ARG A 4 15.82 -7.11 -9.75
N VAL A 5 14.76 -7.85 -10.10
CA VAL A 5 14.74 -8.71 -11.31
C VAL A 5 14.92 -7.88 -12.59
N TRP A 6 14.47 -6.63 -12.60
CA TRP A 6 14.61 -5.74 -13.74
C TRP A 6 15.91 -4.92 -13.71
N LEU A 7 16.40 -4.59 -12.52
CA LEU A 7 17.48 -3.62 -12.32
C LEU A 7 18.86 -4.26 -12.13
N GLU A 8 18.96 -5.40 -11.45
CA GLU A 8 20.24 -6.08 -11.23
C GLU A 8 20.94 -6.49 -12.54
N PRO A 9 20.23 -6.97 -13.59
CA PRO A 9 20.86 -7.26 -14.89
C PRO A 9 21.46 -6.02 -15.58
N LEU A 10 21.02 -4.82 -15.19
CA LEU A 10 21.53 -3.54 -15.70
C LEU A 10 22.70 -3.00 -14.84
N GLY A 11 23.14 -3.76 -13.83
CA GLY A 11 24.14 -3.31 -12.87
C GLY A 11 23.62 -2.28 -11.85
N ILE A 12 22.30 -2.17 -11.71
CA ILE A 12 21.65 -1.23 -10.78
C ILE A 12 21.32 -1.96 -9.48
N GLU A 13 21.98 -1.57 -8.41
CA GLU A 13 21.80 -2.13 -7.08
C GLU A 13 20.55 -1.59 -6.40
N VAL A 14 19.80 -2.47 -5.72
CA VAL A 14 18.53 -2.12 -5.06
C VAL A 14 18.58 -2.44 -3.56
N ALA A 15 18.57 -1.41 -2.73
CA ALA A 15 18.41 -1.54 -1.29
C ALA A 15 16.94 -1.67 -0.90
N TRP A 16 16.69 -2.47 0.14
CA TRP A 16 15.39 -2.60 0.78
C TRP A 16 15.47 -2.03 2.19
N LEU A 17 14.66 -1.02 2.51
CA LEU A 17 14.63 -0.38 3.83
C LEU A 17 13.20 -0.29 4.37
N THR A 18 12.90 -1.04 5.42
CA THR A 18 11.60 -0.99 6.09
C THR A 18 11.77 -0.87 7.59
N GLY A 19 10.70 -0.51 8.30
CA GLY A 19 10.71 -0.43 9.77
C GLY A 19 11.03 -1.76 10.47
N ARG A 20 10.91 -2.89 9.76
CA ARG A 20 11.27 -4.22 10.27
C ARG A 20 12.76 -4.54 10.16
N LEU A 21 13.52 -3.78 9.36
CA LEU A 21 14.95 -4.02 9.18
C LEU A 21 15.71 -3.39 10.35
N THR A 22 16.46 -4.18 11.11
CA THR A 22 17.17 -3.71 12.31
C THR A 22 18.64 -4.16 12.33
N GLY A 23 19.40 -3.67 13.31
CA GLY A 23 20.76 -4.12 13.59
C GLY A 23 21.75 -3.90 12.44
N LYS A 24 22.58 -4.92 12.19
CA LYS A 24 23.68 -4.86 11.20
C LYS A 24 23.16 -4.63 9.77
N ALA A 25 22.04 -5.26 9.40
CA ALA A 25 21.49 -5.14 8.06
C ALA A 25 21.00 -3.72 7.76
N ARG A 26 20.37 -3.05 8.75
CA ARG A 26 19.97 -1.65 8.61
C ARG A 26 21.18 -0.73 8.47
N ARG A 27 22.21 -0.90 9.31
CA ARG A 27 23.44 -0.07 9.22
C ARG A 27 24.10 -0.17 7.85
N LEU A 28 24.28 -1.39 7.34
CA LEU A 28 24.87 -1.62 6.02
C LEU A 28 24.03 -0.97 4.90
N ALA A 29 22.69 -1.05 4.98
CA ALA A 29 21.83 -0.39 4.01
C ALA A 29 22.01 1.14 4.03
N LEU A 30 22.09 1.75 5.22
CA LEU A 30 22.30 3.20 5.37
C LEU A 30 23.67 3.64 4.83
N GLU A 31 24.74 2.90 5.14
CA GLU A 31 26.09 3.17 4.63
C GLU A 31 26.13 3.09 3.10
N ARG A 32 25.48 2.09 2.51
CA ARG A 32 25.39 1.93 1.05
C ARG A 32 24.60 3.04 0.37
N LEU A 33 23.53 3.55 1.01
CA LEU A 33 22.76 4.68 0.51
C LEU A 33 23.56 5.99 0.58
N ALA A 34 24.25 6.23 1.69
CA ALA A 34 25.05 7.43 1.88
C ALA A 34 26.30 7.49 0.98
N SER A 35 26.89 6.33 0.67
CA SER A 35 28.05 6.22 -0.22
C SER A 35 27.70 6.19 -1.72
N GLY A 36 26.44 5.99 -2.08
CA GLY A 36 26.01 5.84 -3.48
C GLY A 36 26.29 4.46 -4.07
N ALA A 37 26.69 3.49 -3.25
CA ALA A 37 26.87 2.08 -3.65
C ALA A 37 25.54 1.38 -4.02
N VAL A 38 24.40 2.07 -3.83
CA VAL A 38 23.06 1.66 -4.23
C VAL A 38 22.41 2.82 -4.97
N GLN A 39 21.83 2.55 -6.13
CA GLN A 39 21.19 3.57 -6.96
C GLN A 39 19.68 3.63 -6.74
N VAL A 40 19.06 2.53 -6.29
CA VAL A 40 17.62 2.48 -6.02
C VAL A 40 17.33 1.99 -4.60
N ALA A 41 16.55 2.76 -3.86
CA ALA A 41 16.06 2.39 -2.54
C ALA A 41 14.55 2.13 -2.60
N VAL A 42 14.11 0.99 -2.09
CA VAL A 42 12.68 0.66 -1.97
C VAL A 42 12.37 0.43 -0.50
N GLY A 43 11.27 1.01 -0.02
CA GLY A 43 11.01 0.98 1.41
C GLY A 43 9.65 1.49 1.82
N THR A 44 9.38 1.40 3.11
CA THR A 44 8.20 1.99 3.74
C THR A 44 8.52 3.40 4.24
N HIS A 45 7.75 3.89 5.21
CA HIS A 45 8.02 5.14 5.91
C HIS A 45 9.43 5.24 6.53
N ALA A 46 10.15 4.12 6.64
CA ALA A 46 11.54 4.10 7.12
C ALA A 46 12.48 4.98 6.28
N LEU A 47 12.21 5.16 4.98
CA LEU A 47 13.02 6.01 4.12
C LEU A 47 12.94 7.51 4.49
N PHE A 48 11.88 7.93 5.18
CA PHE A 48 11.72 9.33 5.62
C PHE A 48 12.49 9.64 6.90
N GLN A 49 12.98 8.63 7.63
CA GLN A 49 13.66 8.84 8.90
C GLN A 49 14.91 9.71 8.71
N GLU A 50 15.18 10.60 9.66
CA GLU A 50 16.30 11.55 9.59
C GLU A 50 17.63 10.86 9.30
N ALA A 51 17.89 9.71 9.92
CA ALA A 51 19.11 8.92 9.75
C ALA A 51 19.36 8.37 8.33
N VAL A 52 18.38 8.42 7.43
CA VAL A 52 18.55 8.00 6.03
C VAL A 52 19.14 9.14 5.22
N VAL A 53 20.40 8.97 4.78
CA VAL A 53 21.10 9.91 3.92
C VAL A 53 21.32 9.23 2.57
N PHE A 54 21.02 9.96 1.49
CA PHE A 54 21.28 9.53 0.12
C PHE A 54 22.49 10.31 -0.39
N ALA A 55 23.38 9.64 -1.14
CA ALA A 55 24.49 10.31 -1.80
C ALA A 55 24.01 11.41 -2.76
N GLU A 56 23.05 11.05 -3.63
CA GLU A 56 22.38 11.97 -4.55
C GLU A 56 20.95 11.50 -4.79
N LEU A 57 19.98 12.17 -4.15
CA LEU A 57 18.56 11.86 -4.36
C LEU A 57 18.02 12.72 -5.49
N ALA A 58 17.87 12.12 -6.68
CA ALA A 58 17.35 12.81 -7.87
C ALA A 58 15.84 12.60 -8.10
N LEU A 59 15.29 11.45 -7.70
CA LEU A 59 13.89 11.07 -7.94
C LEU A 59 13.31 10.35 -6.72
N ALA A 60 12.11 10.77 -6.32
CA ALA A 60 11.30 10.10 -5.32
C ALA A 60 9.96 9.67 -5.92
N ILE A 61 9.67 8.36 -5.85
CA ILE A 61 8.39 7.79 -6.27
C ILE A 61 7.61 7.38 -5.03
N VAL A 62 6.40 7.91 -4.87
CA VAL A 62 5.50 7.59 -3.76
C VAL A 62 4.25 6.92 -4.30
N ASP A 63 4.01 5.69 -3.90
CA ASP A 63 2.80 4.93 -4.28
C ASP A 63 1.76 4.95 -3.15
N GLU A 64 0.48 4.92 -3.51
CA GLU A 64 -0.68 5.03 -2.62
C GLU A 64 -0.57 6.18 -1.61
N GLN A 65 -0.44 7.40 -2.14
CA GLN A 65 -0.08 8.59 -1.36
C GLN A 65 -0.98 8.89 -0.15
N HIS A 66 -2.22 8.41 -0.14
CA HIS A 66 -3.18 8.66 0.93
C HIS A 66 -2.71 8.11 2.30
N ARG A 67 -1.72 7.20 2.31
CA ARG A 67 -1.11 6.67 3.52
C ARG A 67 0.04 7.52 4.08
N PHE A 68 0.47 8.55 3.36
CA PHE A 68 1.61 9.39 3.73
C PHE A 68 1.18 10.82 4.01
N GLY A 69 1.60 11.34 5.16
CA GLY A 69 1.33 12.72 5.56
C GLY A 69 2.09 13.73 4.70
N VAL A 70 1.60 14.97 4.64
CA VAL A 70 2.26 16.08 3.90
C VAL A 70 3.72 16.25 4.33
N HIS A 71 4.00 16.21 5.64
CA HIS A 71 5.35 16.36 6.17
C HIS A 71 6.33 15.28 5.71
N GLN A 72 5.88 14.04 5.53
CA GLN A 72 6.74 12.96 5.05
C GLN A 72 7.16 13.21 3.59
N ARG A 73 6.22 13.65 2.74
CA ARG A 73 6.53 14.00 1.34
C ARG A 73 7.53 15.16 1.24
N LEU A 74 7.36 16.18 2.07
CA LEU A 74 8.31 17.29 2.17
C LEU A 74 9.70 16.81 2.63
N ALA A 75 9.76 15.85 3.55
CA ALA A 75 11.05 15.33 4.04
C ALA A 75 11.93 14.73 2.94
N LEU A 76 11.36 14.04 1.93
CA LEU A 76 12.15 13.56 0.79
C LEU A 76 12.64 14.70 -0.10
N ARG A 77 11.81 15.73 -0.29
CA ARG A 77 12.21 16.94 -1.03
C ARG A 77 13.40 17.62 -0.38
N GLU A 78 13.35 17.77 0.94
CA GLU A 78 14.41 18.41 1.72
C GLU A 78 15.68 17.55 1.78
N LYS A 79 15.56 16.22 1.90
CA LYS A 79 16.70 15.29 1.93
C LYS A 79 17.56 15.31 0.66
N GLY A 80 16.94 15.57 -0.49
CA GLY A 80 17.65 15.70 -1.76
C GLY A 80 17.98 17.14 -2.15
N ARG A 81 17.73 18.13 -1.28
CA ARG A 81 17.94 19.53 -1.65
C ARG A 81 19.42 19.89 -1.58
N VAL A 82 20.02 20.16 -2.73
CA VAL A 82 21.42 20.58 -2.87
C VAL A 82 21.47 21.73 -3.86
N ASP A 83 22.15 22.82 -3.51
CA ASP A 83 22.37 24.00 -4.38
C ASP A 83 21.11 24.54 -5.07
N GLY A 84 20.00 24.59 -4.32
CA GLY A 84 18.71 25.08 -4.81
C GLY A 84 17.94 24.10 -5.71
N ARG A 85 18.49 22.92 -6.00
CA ARG A 85 17.81 21.84 -6.72
C ARG A 85 17.08 20.93 -5.74
N CYS A 86 15.91 20.45 -6.11
CA CYS A 86 15.18 19.44 -5.34
C CYS A 86 14.92 18.19 -6.19
N PRO A 87 14.77 17.00 -5.57
CA PRO A 87 14.47 15.79 -6.29
C PRO A 87 13.13 15.92 -7.04
N HIS A 88 13.07 15.31 -8.22
CA HIS A 88 11.81 15.09 -8.91
C HIS A 88 10.89 14.23 -8.05
N GLN A 89 9.60 14.53 -8.04
CA GLN A 89 8.61 13.76 -7.31
C GLN A 89 7.57 13.20 -8.28
N LEU A 90 7.37 11.88 -8.21
CA LEU A 90 6.27 11.19 -8.86
C LEU A 90 5.37 10.60 -7.78
N ILE A 91 4.12 11.03 -7.76
CA ILE A 91 3.14 10.57 -6.79
C ILE A 91 2.07 9.78 -7.53
N MET A 92 1.89 8.53 -7.13
CA MET A 92 0.95 7.58 -7.72
C MET A 92 -0.15 7.25 -6.73
N THR A 93 -1.38 7.13 -7.23
CA THR A 93 -2.55 6.73 -6.43
C THR A 93 -3.57 6.08 -7.33
N ALA A 94 -4.16 4.96 -6.90
CA ALA A 94 -5.28 4.35 -7.58
C ALA A 94 -6.61 5.04 -7.25
N THR A 95 -6.71 5.69 -6.09
CA THR A 95 -7.88 6.48 -5.70
C THR A 95 -7.78 7.88 -6.30
N PRO A 96 -8.75 8.31 -7.13
CA PRO A 96 -8.73 9.64 -7.70
C PRO A 96 -8.79 10.67 -6.57
N ILE A 97 -7.73 11.44 -6.40
CA ILE A 97 -7.80 12.62 -5.53
C ILE A 97 -8.63 13.65 -6.28
N PRO A 98 -9.67 14.23 -5.64
CA PRO A 98 -10.45 15.28 -6.27
C PRO A 98 -9.50 16.36 -6.78
N ARG A 99 -9.58 16.70 -8.08
CA ARG A 99 -8.66 17.66 -8.72
C ARG A 99 -8.60 19.00 -7.97
N THR A 100 -9.72 19.41 -7.39
CA THR A 100 -9.80 20.60 -6.52
C THR A 100 -8.98 20.44 -5.23
N LEU A 101 -9.04 19.28 -4.57
CA LEU A 101 -8.17 18.97 -3.43
C LEU A 101 -6.70 18.91 -3.87
N ALA A 102 -6.42 18.39 -5.07
CA ALA A 102 -5.08 18.36 -5.63
C ALA A 102 -4.51 19.78 -5.79
N MET A 103 -5.29 20.68 -6.40
CA MET A 103 -4.89 22.07 -6.62
C MET A 103 -4.82 22.90 -5.32
N SER A 104 -5.67 22.66 -4.34
CA SER A 104 -5.67 23.42 -3.08
C SER A 104 -4.66 22.91 -2.06
N ALA A 105 -4.45 21.60 -1.95
CA ALA A 105 -3.51 21.01 -0.98
C ALA A 105 -2.10 20.83 -1.56
N TYR A 106 -1.96 20.78 -2.88
CA TYR A 106 -0.72 20.49 -3.58
C TYR A 106 -0.50 21.40 -4.80
N ALA A 107 -0.97 22.66 -4.71
CA ALA A 107 -0.69 23.71 -5.69
C ALA A 107 0.77 23.58 -6.19
N ASP A 108 0.94 23.37 -7.50
CA ASP A 108 2.17 22.98 -8.24
C ASP A 108 2.35 21.51 -8.66
N LEU A 109 1.41 20.59 -8.40
CA LEU A 109 1.50 19.25 -9.01
C LEU A 109 0.82 19.19 -10.38
N ASP A 110 1.60 18.93 -11.42
CA ASP A 110 1.08 18.47 -12.70
C ASP A 110 0.41 17.10 -12.52
N THR A 111 -0.78 16.93 -13.12
CA THR A 111 -1.56 15.69 -12.96
C THR A 111 -1.71 14.98 -14.29
N SER A 112 -1.44 13.67 -14.27
CA SER A 112 -1.71 12.76 -15.39
C SER A 112 -2.62 11.64 -14.90
N THR A 113 -3.64 11.32 -15.68
CA THR A 113 -4.61 10.27 -15.35
C THR A 113 -4.48 9.14 -16.36
N ILE A 114 -4.37 7.91 -15.86
CA ILE A 114 -4.44 6.69 -16.65
C ILE A 114 -5.79 6.04 -16.34
N ASP A 115 -6.77 6.23 -17.22
CA ASP A 115 -8.16 5.76 -17.07
C ASP A 115 -8.44 4.44 -17.79
N GLU A 116 -7.58 4.04 -18.71
CA GLU A 116 -7.68 2.75 -19.40
C GLU A 116 -7.32 1.58 -18.48
N LEU A 117 -8.15 0.54 -18.54
CA LEU A 117 -7.87 -0.73 -17.88
C LEU A 117 -6.91 -1.56 -18.75
N PRO A 118 -5.99 -2.33 -18.14
CA PRO A 118 -5.15 -3.25 -18.90
C PRO A 118 -6.02 -4.27 -19.68
N PRO A 119 -5.55 -4.73 -20.85
CA PRO A 119 -6.29 -5.64 -21.70
C PRO A 119 -6.67 -6.93 -20.94
N GLY A 120 -7.90 -7.39 -21.13
CA GLY A 120 -8.43 -8.58 -20.46
C GLY A 120 -9.02 -8.34 -19.06
N ARG A 121 -9.04 -7.10 -18.56
CA ARG A 121 -9.70 -6.78 -17.28
C ARG A 121 -11.22 -6.76 -17.44
N LEU A 122 -11.89 -7.73 -16.82
CA LEU A 122 -13.35 -7.81 -16.78
C LEU A 122 -13.92 -6.88 -15.70
N PRO A 123 -15.08 -6.23 -15.94
CA PRO A 123 -15.78 -5.46 -14.91
C PRO A 123 -16.14 -6.33 -13.70
N VAL A 124 -16.07 -5.74 -12.50
CA VAL A 124 -16.52 -6.41 -11.27
C VAL A 124 -18.04 -6.22 -11.15
N THR A 125 -18.77 -7.31 -10.94
CA THR A 125 -20.20 -7.24 -10.62
C THR A 125 -20.39 -6.87 -9.15
N THR A 126 -20.94 -5.68 -8.90
CA THR A 126 -21.23 -5.18 -7.55
C THR A 126 -22.72 -5.32 -7.25
N VAL A 127 -23.06 -5.77 -6.04
CA VAL A 127 -24.45 -5.91 -5.57
C VAL A 127 -24.55 -5.30 -4.17
N ALA A 128 -25.56 -4.46 -3.95
CA ALA A 128 -25.98 -4.03 -2.63
C ALA A 128 -27.11 -4.95 -2.14
N ALA A 129 -26.96 -5.53 -0.95
CA ALA A 129 -27.95 -6.42 -0.36
C ALA A 129 -28.19 -6.03 1.11
N PRO A 130 -29.44 -6.13 1.60
CA PRO A 130 -29.74 -5.94 3.02
C PRO A 130 -29.13 -7.08 3.86
N ASP A 131 -28.88 -6.81 5.14
CA ASP A 131 -28.30 -7.78 6.08
C ASP A 131 -29.17 -9.04 6.24
N SER A 132 -30.49 -8.94 6.04
CA SER A 132 -31.39 -10.10 6.01
C SER A 132 -31.06 -11.15 4.94
N ARG A 133 -30.31 -10.77 3.89
CA ARG A 133 -29.85 -11.68 2.82
C ARG A 133 -28.42 -12.18 3.04
N ARG A 134 -27.85 -11.99 4.24
CA ARG A 134 -26.48 -12.39 4.56
C ARG A 134 -26.22 -13.88 4.35
N ASP A 135 -27.19 -14.74 4.66
CA ASP A 135 -27.07 -16.19 4.42
C ASP A 135 -26.90 -16.51 2.93
N GLU A 136 -27.54 -15.77 2.02
CA GLU A 136 -27.36 -15.95 0.58
C GLU A 136 -25.95 -15.57 0.13
N VAL A 137 -25.36 -14.52 0.73
CA VAL A 137 -23.98 -14.11 0.46
C VAL A 137 -23.01 -15.20 0.91
N ILE A 138 -23.23 -15.79 2.08
CA ILE A 138 -22.41 -16.89 2.61
C ILE A 138 -22.49 -18.12 1.70
N GLU A 139 -23.67 -18.48 1.22
CA GLU A 139 -23.84 -19.58 0.25
C GLU A 139 -23.13 -19.29 -1.09
N ARG A 140 -23.17 -18.04 -1.56
CA ARG A 140 -22.44 -17.63 -2.76
C ARG A 140 -20.93 -17.75 -2.58
N ILE A 141 -20.41 -17.37 -1.41
CA ILE A 141 -18.99 -17.56 -1.05
C ILE A 141 -18.64 -19.05 -1.02
N ARG A 142 -19.48 -19.88 -0.39
CA ARG A 142 -19.29 -21.34 -0.35
C ARG A 142 -19.10 -21.92 -1.74
N ARG A 143 -20.00 -21.61 -2.68
CA ARG A 143 -19.92 -22.09 -4.08
C ARG A 143 -18.66 -21.61 -4.78
N ALA A 144 -18.36 -20.30 -4.70
CA ALA A 144 -17.18 -19.73 -5.33
C ALA A 144 -15.88 -20.38 -4.82
N CYS A 145 -15.79 -20.63 -3.52
CA CYS A 145 -14.61 -21.27 -2.94
C CYS A 145 -14.49 -22.76 -3.28
N ARG A 146 -15.61 -23.48 -3.46
CA ARG A 146 -15.60 -24.85 -4.00
C ARG A 146 -15.07 -24.91 -5.43
N ASP A 147 -15.30 -23.85 -6.22
CA ASP A 147 -14.72 -23.71 -7.57
C ASP A 147 -13.24 -23.26 -7.56
N GLY A 148 -12.57 -23.33 -6.40
CA GLY A 148 -11.15 -22.98 -6.25
C GLY A 148 -10.87 -21.48 -6.15
N ARG A 149 -11.89 -20.64 -5.95
CA ARG A 149 -11.71 -19.19 -5.76
C ARG A 149 -11.50 -18.83 -4.29
N GLN A 150 -11.09 -17.59 -4.05
CA GLN A 150 -10.93 -17.03 -2.70
C GLN A 150 -11.90 -15.87 -2.50
N ALA A 151 -12.29 -15.62 -1.24
CA ALA A 151 -13.17 -14.54 -0.86
C ALA A 151 -12.52 -13.69 0.24
N TYR A 152 -12.79 -12.38 0.22
CA TYR A 152 -12.45 -11.45 1.29
C TYR A 152 -13.73 -11.00 1.98
N TRP A 153 -13.74 -11.06 3.31
CA TRP A 153 -14.80 -10.50 4.15
C TRP A 153 -14.21 -9.37 4.98
N VAL A 154 -14.69 -8.14 4.77
CA VAL A 154 -14.15 -6.95 5.44
C VAL A 154 -15.13 -6.54 6.54
N CYS A 155 -14.64 -6.53 7.80
CA CYS A 155 -15.38 -6.01 8.94
C CYS A 155 -14.84 -4.61 9.25
N PRO A 156 -15.69 -3.57 9.30
CA PRO A 156 -15.23 -2.20 9.56
C PRO A 156 -14.78 -1.98 11.01
N LEU A 157 -15.22 -2.82 11.96
CA LEU A 157 -14.82 -2.76 13.36
C LEU A 157 -13.97 -3.98 13.75
N ILE A 158 -12.99 -3.74 14.62
CA ILE A 158 -12.10 -4.77 15.19
C ILE A 158 -12.72 -5.33 16.48
N GLU A 159 -13.35 -4.49 17.31
CA GLU A 159 -13.98 -4.81 18.59
C GLU A 159 -15.45 -4.33 18.63
N GLU A 160 -16.26 -4.91 19.53
CA GLU A 160 -17.63 -4.45 19.76
C GLU A 160 -17.61 -3.02 20.30
N SER A 161 -18.26 -2.09 19.59
CA SER A 161 -18.49 -0.73 20.05
C SER A 161 -19.95 -0.58 20.45
N GLU A 162 -20.22 -0.08 21.67
CA GLU A 162 -21.59 0.25 22.10
C GLU A 162 -22.28 1.27 21.18
N ALA A 163 -21.53 2.04 20.39
CA ALA A 163 -22.05 3.06 19.50
C ALA A 163 -22.42 2.56 18.09
N LEU A 164 -21.79 1.48 17.61
CA LEU A 164 -22.08 0.86 16.32
C LEU A 164 -22.21 -0.65 16.53
N GLN A 165 -23.41 -1.19 16.35
CA GLN A 165 -23.66 -2.63 16.22
C GLN A 165 -22.96 -3.18 14.96
N CYS A 166 -21.64 -3.24 14.94
CA CYS A 166 -20.89 -3.97 13.93
C CYS A 166 -20.11 -5.08 14.63
N GLN A 167 -20.25 -6.29 14.11
CA GLN A 167 -19.65 -7.48 14.66
C GLN A 167 -18.13 -7.38 14.61
N ALA A 168 -17.47 -7.66 15.73
CA ALA A 168 -16.03 -7.79 15.80
C ALA A 168 -15.55 -8.79 14.73
N ALA A 169 -14.39 -8.52 14.12
CA ALA A 169 -13.83 -9.36 13.07
C ALA A 169 -13.60 -10.81 13.54
N THR A 170 -13.32 -11.01 14.83
CA THR A 170 -13.20 -12.30 15.51
C THR A 170 -14.52 -13.06 15.53
N VAL A 171 -15.58 -12.45 16.04
CA VAL A 171 -16.94 -13.03 16.08
C VAL A 171 -17.41 -13.41 14.69
N THR A 172 -17.16 -12.53 13.71
CA THR A 172 -17.52 -12.83 12.31
C THR A 172 -16.70 -14.00 11.76
N ALA A 173 -15.41 -14.10 12.09
CA ALA A 173 -14.57 -15.21 11.66
C ALA A 173 -15.05 -16.55 12.26
N GLU A 174 -15.38 -16.59 13.55
CA GLU A 174 -15.94 -17.76 14.23
C GLU A 174 -17.28 -18.17 13.60
N TYR A 175 -18.19 -17.21 13.44
CA TYR A 175 -19.48 -17.41 12.79
C TYR A 175 -19.32 -17.98 11.37
N LEU A 176 -18.41 -17.43 10.57
CA LEU A 176 -18.16 -17.96 9.23
C LEU A 176 -17.52 -19.35 9.28
N ALA A 177 -16.67 -19.65 10.27
CA ALA A 177 -16.00 -20.95 10.39
C ALA A 177 -17.00 -22.06 10.74
N GLU A 178 -17.96 -21.77 11.60
CA GLU A 178 -19.08 -22.67 11.90
C GLU A 178 -19.98 -22.89 10.69
N ARG A 179 -20.27 -21.82 9.92
CA ARG A 179 -21.15 -21.92 8.75
C ARG A 179 -20.44 -22.53 7.54
N LEU A 180 -19.13 -22.40 7.42
CA LEU A 180 -18.33 -22.86 6.27
C LEU A 180 -17.23 -23.84 6.71
N PRO A 181 -17.59 -24.98 7.35
CA PRO A 181 -16.61 -25.91 7.93
C PRO A 181 -15.68 -26.55 6.88
N GLU A 182 -16.08 -26.54 5.61
CA GLU A 182 -15.25 -27.04 4.50
C GLU A 182 -14.19 -26.04 4.01
N LEU A 183 -14.23 -24.78 4.46
CA LEU A 183 -13.31 -23.73 4.01
C LEU A 183 -12.28 -23.38 5.09
N ARG A 184 -11.09 -22.93 4.63
CA ARG A 184 -10.07 -22.38 5.53
C ARG A 184 -10.30 -20.89 5.69
N ILE A 185 -10.66 -20.47 6.90
CA ILE A 185 -10.86 -19.07 7.25
C ILE A 185 -9.63 -18.54 7.98
N GLY A 186 -9.05 -17.49 7.43
CA GLY A 186 -7.96 -16.75 8.06
C GLY A 186 -8.45 -15.39 8.54
N LEU A 187 -8.08 -15.01 9.75
CA LEU A 187 -8.29 -13.66 10.26
C LEU A 187 -7.01 -12.85 10.05
N ALA A 188 -7.15 -11.68 9.43
CA ALA A 188 -6.09 -10.69 9.33
C ALA A 188 -6.63 -9.37 9.91
N HIS A 189 -6.02 -8.92 11.02
CA HIS A 189 -6.28 -7.62 11.63
C HIS A 189 -4.94 -6.89 11.78
N GLY A 190 -4.99 -5.55 11.81
CA GLY A 190 -3.80 -4.69 11.87
C GLY A 190 -4.10 -3.34 12.48
#